data_AF-A0A9W6XKY5-F1
#
_entry.id   AF-A0A9W6XKY5-F1
#
_cell.length_a   1.000
_cell.length_b   1.000
_cell.length_c   1.000
_cell.angle_alpha   90.00
_cell.angle_beta   90.00
_cell.angle_gamma   90.00
#
_symmetry.space_group_name_H-M   'P 1'
#
loop_
_entity.id
_entity.type
_entity.pdbx_description
1 polymer ?
#
loop_
_entity_poly.entity_id
_entity_poly.type
_entity_poly.pdbx_seq_one_letter_code
_entity_poly.pdbx_strand_id
1 'polypeptide(L)'
;MKADEQAKQLANMYLPIAVGTPARVKKLLEMGALSLKHTTHVVFDMEKDKKQLTVVELKDTATEMVDLLQFYFIPQLNQENSHMKIVLF
;
A
#
# COMPACT_ATOMS: atom_id res chain seq x y z
N MET A 1 6.80 -16.10 -4.60
CA MET A 1 7.25 -15.93 -3.20
C MET A 1 6.03 -15.84 -2.29
N LYS A 2 6.03 -16.64 -1.21
CA LYS A 2 4.97 -16.61 -0.19
C LYS A 2 5.10 -15.35 0.66
N ALA A 3 4.01 -14.91 1.30
CA ALA A 3 4.02 -13.70 2.14
C ALA A 3 5.05 -13.81 3.28
N ASP A 4 5.20 -14.98 3.89
CA ASP A 4 6.13 -15.20 4.99
C ASP A 4 7.60 -15.15 4.56
N GLU A 5 7.89 -15.64 3.35
CA GLU A 5 9.23 -15.52 2.75
C GLU A 5 9.56 -14.05 2.48
N GLN A 6 8.59 -13.30 1.97
CA GLN A 6 8.75 -11.87 1.74
C GLN A 6 8.97 -11.12 3.05
N ALA A 7 8.22 -11.43 4.11
CA ALA A 7 8.38 -10.82 5.42
C ALA A 7 9.79 -11.04 5.99
N LYS A 8 10.34 -12.25 5.84
CA LYS A 8 11.74 -12.54 6.24
C LYS A 8 12.75 -11.71 5.44
N GLN A 9 12.50 -11.51 4.15
CA GLN A 9 13.38 -10.66 3.34
C GLN A 9 13.31 -9.19 3.79
N LEU A 10 12.11 -8.66 4.01
CA LEU A 10 11.89 -7.28 4.47
C LEU A 10 12.55 -7.01 5.83
N ALA A 11 12.59 -8.00 6.72
CA ALA A 11 13.24 -7.86 8.03
C ALA A 11 14.77 -7.76 7.95
N ASN A 12 15.38 -8.34 6.90
CA ASN A 12 16.84 -8.41 6.76
C ASN A 12 17.41 -7.40 5.75
N MET A 13 16.56 -6.68 5.03
CA MET A 13 16.96 -5.77 3.96
C MET A 13 16.25 -4.42 4.10
N TYR A 14 17.01 -3.33 3.98
CA TYR A 14 16.44 -2.00 3.87
C TYR A 14 15.92 -1.76 2.44
N LEU A 15 14.62 -1.59 2.30
CA LEU A 15 13.95 -1.35 1.02
C LEU A 15 13.11 -0.07 1.11
N PRO A 16 13.58 1.06 0.54
CA PRO A 16 12.90 2.36 0.69
C PRO A 16 11.66 2.51 -0.20
N ILE A 17 11.49 1.62 -1.19
CA ILE A 17 10.38 1.64 -2.14
C ILE A 17 9.70 0.28 -2.12
N ALA A 18 8.37 0.29 -2.01
CA ALA A 18 7.54 -0.89 -2.14
C ALA A 18 6.57 -0.71 -3.33
N VAL A 19 6.47 -1.73 -4.17
CA VAL A 19 5.51 -1.80 -5.28
C VAL A 19 4.76 -3.12 -5.16
N GLY A 20 3.44 -3.09 -5.23
CA GLY A 20 2.64 -4.30 -5.11
C GLY A 20 1.16 -4.04 -5.27
N THR A 21 0.41 -5.14 -5.40
CA THR A 21 -1.05 -5.08 -5.44
C THR A 21 -1.63 -4.73 -4.07
N PRO A 22 -2.84 -4.16 -4.00
CA PRO A 22 -3.45 -3.74 -2.74
C PRO A 22 -3.52 -4.87 -1.71
N ALA A 23 -4.00 -6.05 -2.12
CA ALA A 23 -4.07 -7.24 -1.27
C ALA A 23 -2.70 -7.65 -0.68
N ARG A 24 -1.61 -7.50 -1.44
CA ARG A 24 -0.26 -7.85 -0.95
C ARG A 24 0.25 -6.82 0.04
N VAL A 25 0.10 -5.53 -0.27
CA VAL A 25 0.54 -4.44 0.61
C VAL A 25 -0.20 -4.52 1.95
N LYS A 26 -1.52 -4.70 1.91
CA LYS A 26 -2.34 -4.86 3.12
C LYS A 26 -1.89 -6.04 3.97
N LYS A 27 -1.73 -7.22 3.36
CA LYS A 27 -1.27 -8.41 4.08
C LYS A 27 0.08 -8.19 4.79
N LEU A 28 1.02 -7.50 4.14
CA LEU A 28 2.34 -7.23 4.75
C LEU A 28 2.25 -6.20 5.89
N LEU A 29 1.34 -5.24 5.80
CA LEU A 29 1.06 -4.29 6.89
C LEU A 29 0.37 -4.98 8.07
N GLU A 30 -0.62 -5.83 7.82
CA GLU A 30 -1.31 -6.65 8.85
C GLU A 30 -0.33 -7.56 9.61
N MET A 31 0.63 -8.15 8.89
CA MET A 31 1.69 -8.98 9.49
C MET A 31 2.76 -8.16 10.24
N GLY A 32 2.73 -6.82 10.17
CA GLY A 32 3.79 -5.96 10.70
C GLY A 32 5.13 -6.07 9.96
N ALA A 33 5.14 -6.73 8.79
CA ALA A 33 6.34 -6.92 7.98
C ALA A 33 6.68 -5.68 7.13
N LEU A 34 5.69 -4.81 6.89
CA LEU A 34 5.87 -3.51 6.23
C LEU A 34 5.52 -2.40 7.23
N SER A 35 6.28 -1.30 7.21
CA SER A 35 6.05 -0.14 8.06
C SER A 35 5.89 1.13 7.24
N LEU A 36 4.93 1.98 7.62
CA LEU A 36 4.68 3.29 7.00
C LEU A 36 5.36 4.46 7.73
N LYS A 37 6.14 4.19 8.79
CA LYS A 37 6.68 5.20 9.72
C LYS A 37 7.43 6.35 9.03
N HIS A 38 8.14 6.05 7.94
CA HIS A 38 8.94 7.01 7.18
C HIS A 38 8.44 7.20 5.74
N THR A 39 7.24 6.71 5.43
CA THR A 39 6.68 6.81 4.08
C THR A 39 6.19 8.23 3.83
N THR A 40 6.77 8.88 2.83
CA THR A 40 6.42 10.26 2.44
C THR A 40 5.48 10.30 1.25
N HIS A 41 5.44 9.26 0.43
CA HIS A 41 4.61 9.20 -0.77
C HIS A 41 3.97 7.82 -0.90
N VAL A 42 2.67 7.83 -1.16
CA VAL A 42 1.91 6.66 -1.58
C VAL A 42 1.33 7.00 -2.96
N VAL A 43 1.72 6.23 -3.97
CA VAL A 43 1.27 6.44 -5.35
C VAL A 43 0.27 5.37 -5.71
N PHE A 44 -0.91 5.78 -6.16
CA PHE A 44 -1.87 4.90 -6.78
C PHE A 44 -1.74 5.06 -8.28
N ASP A 45 -1.37 3.96 -8.94
CA ASP A 45 -1.41 3.86 -10.39
C ASP A 45 -2.88 3.77 -10.83
N MET A 46 -3.36 4.83 -11.46
CA MET A 46 -4.73 4.97 -11.95
C MET A 46 -4.84 4.62 -13.43
N GLU A 47 -3.83 3.97 -14.02
CA GLU A 47 -3.91 3.47 -15.39
C GLU A 47 -5.13 2.56 -15.55
N LYS A 48 -5.89 2.81 -16.62
CA LYS A 48 -7.13 2.07 -16.90
C LYS A 48 -6.81 0.75 -17.57
N ASP A 49 -7.49 -0.31 -17.13
CA ASP A 49 -7.41 -1.60 -17.79
C ASP A 49 -8.19 -1.63 -19.13
N LYS A 50 -8.24 -2.80 -19.78
CA LYS A 50 -8.98 -2.99 -21.05
C LYS A 50 -10.48 -2.74 -20.92
N LYS A 51 -11.03 -2.78 -19.70
CA LYS A 51 -12.44 -2.50 -19.38
C LYS A 51 -12.64 -1.06 -18.90
N GLN A 52 -11.62 -0.21 -18.99
CA GLN A 52 -11.64 1.18 -18.57
C GLN A 52 -11.82 1.36 -17.06
N LEU A 53 -11.37 0.38 -16.26
CA LEU A 53 -11.41 0.40 -14.80
C LEU A 53 -10.01 0.62 -14.21
N THR A 54 -9.95 1.39 -13.13
CA THR A 54 -8.76 1.66 -12.33
C THR A 54 -8.64 0.71 -11.14
N VAL A 55 -7.52 0.76 -10.43
CA VAL A 55 -7.26 -0.07 -9.23
C VAL A 55 -8.30 0.14 -8.11
N VAL A 56 -8.98 1.29 -8.06
CA VAL A 56 -10.03 1.58 -7.09
C VAL A 56 -11.45 1.18 -7.55
N GLU A 57 -11.61 0.78 -8.81
CA GLU A 57 -12.90 0.38 -9.39
C GLU A 57 -13.00 -1.13 -9.63
N LEU A 58 -11.86 -1.80 -9.85
CA LEU A 58 -11.81 -3.24 -10.04
C LEU A 58 -12.30 -3.99 -8.79
N LYS A 59 -13.27 -4.89 -8.95
CA LYS A 59 -13.90 -5.64 -7.85
C LYS A 59 -12.90 -6.33 -6.92
N ASP A 60 -11.82 -6.85 -7.46
CA ASP A 60 -10.82 -7.63 -6.71
C ASP A 60 -9.84 -6.75 -5.92
N THR A 61 -9.75 -5.45 -6.23
CA THR A 61 -8.80 -4.52 -5.60
C THR A 61 -9.47 -3.36 -4.87
N ALA A 62 -10.68 -2.97 -5.26
CA ALA A 62 -11.40 -1.83 -4.69
C ALA A 62 -11.58 -1.94 -3.17
N THR A 63 -12.04 -3.09 -2.68
CA THR A 63 -12.22 -3.32 -1.23
C THR A 63 -10.89 -3.19 -0.49
N GLU A 64 -9.83 -3.82 -1.00
CA GLU A 64 -8.51 -3.77 -0.39
C GLU A 64 -7.91 -2.37 -0.42
N MET A 65 -8.18 -1.59 -1.46
CA MET A 65 -7.78 -0.18 -1.56
C MET A 65 -8.50 0.69 -0.53
N VAL A 66 -9.80 0.50 -0.35
CA VAL A 66 -10.58 1.22 0.66
C VAL A 66 -10.09 0.86 2.06
N ASP A 67 -9.82 -0.41 2.34
CA ASP A 67 -9.27 -0.84 3.62
C ASP A 67 -7.88 -0.24 3.88
N LEU A 68 -7.00 -0.24 2.87
CA LEU A 68 -5.70 0.41 2.95
C LEU A 68 -5.82 1.90 3.26
N LEU A 69 -6.73 2.59 2.59
CA LEU A 69 -7.02 4.00 2.84
C LEU A 69 -7.50 4.22 4.28
N GLN A 70 -8.55 3.52 4.69
CA GLN A 70 -9.22 3.72 5.98
C GLN A 70 -8.33 3.39 7.17
N PHE A 71 -7.64 2.25 7.12
CA PHE A 71 -6.95 1.70 8.30
C PHE A 71 -5.46 2.00 8.35
N TYR A 72 -4.84 2.37 7.23
CA TYR A 72 -3.39 2.57 7.17
C TYR A 72 -2.99 3.96 6.69
N PHE A 73 -3.46 4.39 5.52
CA PHE A 73 -2.97 5.64 4.92
C PHE A 73 -3.60 6.89 5.54
N ILE A 74 -4.93 6.96 5.70
CA ILE A 74 -5.60 8.12 6.31
C ILE A 74 -5.14 8.34 7.77
N PRO A 75 -5.04 7.30 8.63
CA PRO A 75 -4.50 7.46 9.97
C PRO A 75 -3.07 8.01 9.97
N GLN A 76 -2.23 7.56 9.03
CA GLN A 76 -0.86 8.05 8.90
C GLN A 76 -0.80 9.49 8.37
N LEU A 77 -1.70 9.88 7.46
CA LEU A 77 -1.83 11.25 6.95
C LEU A 77 -2.26 12.24 8.05
N ASN A 78 -3.15 11.82 8.93
CA ASN A 78 -3.74 12.68 9.97
C ASN A 78 -2.83 12.89 11.20
N GLN A 79 -1.63 12.28 11.23
CA GLN A 79 -0.67 12.55 12.29
C GLN A 79 -0.12 13.97 12.15
N GLU A 80 0.04 14.70 13.27
CA GLU A 80 0.48 16.11 13.28
C GLU A 80 1.80 16.35 12.53
N ASN A 81 2.72 15.38 12.56
CA ASN A 81 4.03 15.46 11.91
C ASN A 81 4.10 14.62 10.61
N SER A 82 2.95 14.32 9.99
CA SER A 82 2.95 13.53 8.76
C SER A 82 3.48 14.32 7.58
N HIS A 83 4.46 13.75 6.90
CA HIS A 83 4.92 14.22 5.59
C HIS A 83 4.38 13.36 4.44
N MET A 84 3.46 12.44 4.75
CA MET A 84 2.88 11.55 3.75
C MET A 84 1.99 12.33 2.79
N LYS A 85 2.08 12.00 1.50
CA LYS A 85 1.17 12.47 0.45
C LYS A 85 0.65 11.27 -0.31
N ILE A 86 -0.65 11.29 -0.62
CA ILE A 86 -1.24 10.34 -1.57
C ILE A 86 -1.31 11.03 -2.93
N VAL A 87 -0.77 10.36 -3.94
CA VAL A 87 -0.77 10.82 -5.33
C VAL A 87 -1.56 9.82 -6.15
N LEU A 88 -2.52 10.33 -6.91
CA LEU A 88 -3.22 9.58 -7.95
C LEU A 88 -2.51 9.93 -9.26
N PHE A 89 -1.82 8.95 -9.84
CA PHE A 89 -1.03 9.13 -11.06
C PHE A 89 -1.73 8.48 -12.24
#